data_AF-A0A7V9PMK8-F1
#
_entry.id   AF-A0A7V9PMK8-F1
#
_cell.length_a   1.000
_cell.length_b   1.000
_cell.length_c   1.000
_cell.angle_alpha   90.00
_cell.angle_beta   90.00
_cell.angle_gamma   90.00
#
_symmetry.space_group_name_H-M   'P 1'
#
loop_
_entity.id
_entity.type
_entity.pdbx_description
1 polymer ?
#
loop_
_entity_poly.entity_id
_entity_poly.type
_entity_poly.pdbx_seq_one_letter_code
_entity_poly.pdbx_strand_id
1 'polypeptide(L)' 'MLFICTPGGFEDLILAMSQPAGSRTLPPPADGQLDFARMAAIADAHGCELLG' A
#
# COMPACT_ATOMS: atom_id res chain seq x y z
N MET A 1 11.66 -1.52 -7.80
CA MET A 1 12.16 -2.73 -7.12
C MET A 1 11.07 -3.79 -7.21
N LEU A 2 11.42 -5.04 -7.48
CA LEU A 2 10.46 -6.16 -7.59
C LEU A 2 10.59 -7.04 -6.34
N PHE A 3 9.46 -7.37 -5.73
CA PHE A 3 9.37 -8.34 -4.64
C PHE A 3 8.56 -9.56 -5.12
N ILE A 4 9.03 -10.75 -4.76
CA ILE A 4 8.34 -12.01 -5.02
C ILE A 4 8.05 -12.63 -3.66
N CYS A 5 6.77 -12.71 -3.29
CA CYS A 5 6.33 -13.16 -1.99
C CYS A 5 5.72 -14.57 -2.09
N THR A 6 6.11 -15.46 -1.16
CA THR A 6 5.51 -16.79 -1.00
C THR A 6 5.25 -17.08 0.48
N PRO A 7 4.03 -17.50 0.86
CA PRO A 7 2.82 -17.57 0.04
C PRO A 7 2.37 -16.19 -0.49
N GLY A 8 1.51 -16.17 -1.51
CA GLY A 8 0.97 -14.92 -2.06
C GLY A 8 0.00 -14.22 -1.11
N GLY A 9 -0.53 -13.07 -1.52
CA GLY A 9 -1.53 -12.27 -0.78
C GLY A 9 -1.01 -10.92 -0.26
N PHE A 10 0.29 -10.67 -0.35
CA PHE A 10 0.86 -9.35 0.01
C PHE A 10 0.37 -8.25 -0.94
N GLU A 11 0.05 -8.59 -2.19
CA GLU A 11 -0.55 -7.70 -3.16
C GLU A 11 -1.87 -7.09 -2.69
N ASP A 12 -2.65 -7.80 -1.86
CA ASP A 12 -3.94 -7.30 -1.36
C ASP A 12 -3.74 -6.12 -0.41
N LEU A 13 -2.69 -6.15 0.41
CA LEU A 13 -2.28 -5.02 1.25
C LEU A 13 -1.94 -3.79 0.38
N ILE A 14 -1.16 -4.00 -0.68
CA ILE A 14 -0.75 -2.93 -1.59
C ILE A 14 -1.98 -2.31 -2.27
N LEU A 15 -2.93 -3.14 -2.71
CA LEU A 15 -4.18 -2.67 -3.30
C LEU A 15 -5.04 -1.88 -2.30
N ALA A 16 -5.14 -2.33 -1.05
CA ALA A 16 -5.90 -1.63 -0.01
C ALA A 16 -5.28 -0.28 0.39
N MET A 17 -3.94 -0.17 0.38
CA MET A 17 -3.21 1.05 0.73
C MET A 17 -3.08 2.06 -0.41
N SER A 18 -3.33 1.67 -1.66
CA SER A 18 -3.02 2.50 -2.84
C SER A 18 -4.24 2.73 -3.74
N GLN A 19 -4.01 3.42 -4.85
CA GLN A 19 -4.98 3.55 -5.95
C GLN A 19 -4.33 3.09 -7.25
N PRO A 20 -5.09 2.42 -8.15
CA PRO A 20 -4.56 2.04 -9.46
C PRO A 20 -4.07 3.26 -10.26
N ALA A 21 -2.91 3.13 -10.89
CA ALA A 21 -2.41 4.17 -11.80
C ALA A 21 -3.29 4.26 -13.05
N GLY A 22 -3.65 5.49 -13.45
CA GLY A 22 -4.47 5.73 -14.65
C GLY A 22 -3.70 5.61 -15.98
N SER A 23 -2.37 5.63 -15.95
CA SER A 23 -1.49 5.51 -17.12
C SER A 23 -0.23 4.71 -16.79
N ARG A 24 0.49 4.27 -17.83
CA ARG A 24 1.75 3.50 -17.71
C ARG A 24 2.96 4.39 -17.41
N THR A 25 2.78 5.35 -16.51
CA THR A 25 3.79 6.33 -16.09
C THR A 25 3.68 6.49 -14.57
N LEU A 26 4.71 7.03 -13.93
CA LEU A 26 4.61 7.35 -12.51
C LEU A 26 3.54 8.44 -12.31
N PRO A 27 2.64 8.29 -11.32
CA PRO A 27 1.74 9.37 -10.96
C PRO A 27 2.55 10.56 -10.41
N PRO A 28 2.03 11.80 -10.54
CA PRO A 28 2.63 12.94 -9.88
C PRO A 28 2.61 12.74 -8.35
N PRO A 29 3.50 13.41 -7.60
CA PRO A 29 3.44 13.43 -6.15
C PRO A 29 2.05 13.86 -5.65
N ALA A 30 1.59 13.26 -4.56
CA ALA A 30 0.34 13.66 -3.92
C ALA A 30 0.57 14.84 -2.97
N ASP A 31 -0.33 15.83 -2.99
CA ASP A 31 -0.26 17.02 -2.12
C ASP A 31 -0.93 16.79 -0.75
N GLY A 32 -1.54 15.63 -0.54
CA GLY A 32 -2.35 15.32 0.65
C GLY A 32 -1.54 14.78 1.83
N GLN A 33 -2.00 15.07 3.04
CA GLN A 33 -1.46 14.45 4.24
C GLN A 33 -1.84 12.97 4.31
N LEU A 34 -0.88 12.13 4.67
CA LEU A 34 -1.12 10.70 4.87
C LEU A 34 -2.00 10.44 6.09
N ASP A 35 -3.00 9.58 5.92
CA ASP A 35 -3.84 9.10 7.00
C ASP A 35 -3.19 7.87 7.66
N PHE A 36 -2.32 8.11 8.62
CA PHE A 36 -1.60 7.07 9.35
C PHE A 36 -2.53 6.12 10.11
N ALA A 37 -3.67 6.61 10.62
CA ALA A 37 -4.63 5.78 11.33
C ALA A 37 -5.28 4.76 10.40
N ARG A 38 -5.70 5.21 9.21
CA ARG A 38 -6.18 4.32 8.15
C ARG A 38 -5.10 3.33 7.71
N MET A 39 -3.87 3.80 7.51
CA MET A 39 -2.76 2.93 7.08
C MET A 39 -2.48 1.83 8.10
N ALA A 40 -2.44 2.16 9.39
CA ALA A 40 -2.24 1.19 10.46
C ALA A 40 -3.38 0.15 10.52
N ALA A 41 -4.64 0.59 10.39
CA ALA A 41 -5.79 -0.31 10.36
C ALA A 41 -5.77 -1.27 9.16
N ILE A 42 -5.34 -0.78 7.98
CA ILE A 42 -5.16 -1.64 6.80
C ILE A 42 -4.02 -2.63 7.04
N ALA A 43 -2.87 -2.18 7.57
CA ALA A 43 -1.75 -3.07 7.86
C ALA A 43 -2.17 -4.23 8.77
N ASP A 44 -2.83 -3.92 9.89
CA ASP A 44 -3.32 -4.90 10.87
C ASP A 44 -4.28 -5.93 10.22
N ALA A 45 -5.22 -5.46 9.40
CA ALA A 45 -6.16 -6.33 8.68
C ALA A 45 -5.47 -7.32 7.71
N HIS A 46 -4.24 -7.03 7.28
CA HIS A 46 -3.43 -7.88 6.41
C HIS A 46 -2.25 -8.55 7.15
N GLY A 47 -2.27 -8.57 8.49
CA GLY A 47 -1.24 -9.21 9.32
C GLY A 47 0.12 -8.51 9.24
N CYS A 48 0.13 -7.22 8.93
CA CYS A 48 1.31 -6.36 8.82
C CYS A 48 1.27 -5.26 9.89
N GLU A 49 2.43 -4.67 10.16
CA GLU A 49 2.57 -3.55 11.11
C GLU A 49 3.21 -2.36 10.41
N LEU A 50 2.72 -1.15 10.69
CA LEU A 50 3.37 0.08 10.27
C LEU A 50 4.44 0.45 11.31
N LEU A 51 5.70 0.27 10.95
CA LEU A 51 6.84 0.60 11.82
C LEU A 51 7.07 2.12 11.84
N GLY A 52 7.14 2.70 13.04
CA GLY A 52 7.40 4.12 13.30
C GLY A 52 8.74 4.35 13.98
#